data_AF-E2C5M3-F1
#
_entry.id   AF-E2C5M3-F1
#
_cell.length_a   1.000
_cell.length_b   1.000
_cell.length_c   1.000
_cell.angle_alpha   90.00
_cell.angle_beta   90.00
_cell.angle_gamma   90.00
#
_symmetry.space_group_name_H-M   'P 1'
#
loop_
_entity.id
_entity.type
_entity.pdbx_description
1 polymer ?
#
loop_
_entity_poly.entity_id
_entity_poly.type
_entity_poly.pdbx_seq_one_letter_code
_entity_poly.pdbx_strand_id
1 'polypeptide(L)'
;AIEVKDTTYKGVIMVVYHSPSASDGDFIRFLEDIVELLAVRDQCIVIGDFNIDLMTDSYYAKKLKTGMCGFGMKQYVDKPTRVTKNSRTMIDLVFANQK
;
A
#
# COMPACT_ATOMS: atom_id res chain seq x y z
N ALA A 1 -10.76 14.53 -1.03
CA ALA A 1 -11.56 13.42 -1.55
C ALA A 1 -11.88 13.71 -3.01
N ILE A 2 -11.66 12.73 -3.91
CA ILE A 2 -12.02 12.87 -5.32
C ILE A 2 -13.21 11.95 -5.55
N GLU A 3 -14.32 12.53 -6.01
CA GLU A 3 -15.49 11.77 -6.44
C GLU A 3 -15.23 11.24 -7.86
N VAL A 4 -15.09 9.93 -8.00
CA VAL A 4 -14.95 9.29 -9.31
C VAL A 4 -16.35 8.91 -9.80
N LYS A 5 -16.84 9.62 -10.83
CA LYS A 5 -18.08 9.29 -11.54
C LYS A 5 -17.77 8.40 -12.73
N ASP A 6 -17.32 7.18 -12.46
CA ASP A 6 -17.04 6.19 -13.50
C ASP A 6 -17.85 4.92 -13.21
N THR A 7 -18.65 4.49 -14.18
CA THR A 7 -19.48 3.27 -14.08
C THR A 7 -18.66 1.99 -14.28
N THR A 8 -17.38 2.11 -14.61
CA THR A 8 -16.57 1.00 -15.13
C THR A 8 -15.86 0.19 -14.03
N TYR A 9 -15.49 0.80 -12.90
CA TYR A 9 -14.87 0.10 -11.78
C TYR A 9 -15.86 -0.12 -10.63
N LYS A 10 -16.02 -1.38 -10.22
CA LYS A 10 -16.82 -1.78 -9.05
C LYS A 10 -15.90 -2.34 -7.98
N GLY A 11 -15.47 -1.48 -7.06
CA GLY A 11 -14.57 -1.86 -5.98
C GLY A 11 -14.22 -0.66 -5.11
N VAL A 12 -13.26 -0.85 -4.21
CA VAL A 12 -12.80 0.18 -3.28
C VAL A 12 -11.41 0.65 -3.68
N ILE A 13 -11.23 1.97 -3.73
CA ILE A 13 -9.91 2.59 -3.87
C ILE A 13 -9.60 3.32 -2.58
N MET A 14 -8.60 2.83 -1.84
CA MET A 14 -8.09 3.45 -0.63
C MET A 14 -6.79 4.20 -0.94
N VAL A 15 -6.77 5.49 -0.61
CA VAL A 15 -5.58 6.33 -0.72
C VAL A 15 -4.98 6.51 0.68
N VAL A 16 -3.71 6.16 0.86
CA VAL A 16 -3.03 6.20 2.16
C VAL A 16 -1.83 7.15 2.15
N TYR A 17 -1.54 7.71 3.32
CA TYR A 17 -0.31 8.44 3.58
C TYR A 17 0.22 8.03 4.95
N HIS A 18 1.48 7.60 5.01
CA HIS A 18 2.22 7.38 6.25
C HIS A 18 3.28 8.45 6.43
N SER A 19 3.29 9.10 7.59
CA SER A 19 4.32 10.08 7.91
C SER A 19 5.65 9.37 8.18
N PRO A 20 6.78 9.83 7.60
CA PRO A 20 8.09 9.21 7.82
C PRO A 20 8.59 9.34 9.27
N SER A 21 7.95 10.21 10.08
CA SER A 21 8.25 10.37 11.51
C SER A 21 7.29 9.62 12.43
N ALA A 22 6.26 8.98 11.88
CA ALA A 22 5.30 8.19 12.66
C ALA A 22 5.77 6.74 12.81
N SER A 23 5.12 6.00 13.70
CA SER A 23 5.40 4.58 13.96
C SER A 23 4.95 3.70 12.80
N ASP A 24 5.91 3.06 12.12
CA ASP A 24 5.62 2.08 11.06
C ASP A 24 4.74 0.93 11.56
N GLY A 25 4.97 0.49 12.80
CA GLY A 25 4.22 -0.60 13.41
C GLY A 25 2.74 -0.26 13.63
N ASP A 26 2.44 0.96 14.06
CA ASP A 26 1.06 1.43 14.23
C ASP A 26 0.37 1.61 12.89
N PHE A 27 1.07 2.21 11.92
CA PHE A 27 0.55 2.38 10.57
C PHE A 27 0.21 1.04 9.91
N ILE A 28 1.11 0.04 10.00
CA ILE A 28 0.86 -1.28 9.41
C ILE A 28 -0.34 -1.95 10.09
N ARG A 29 -0.45 -1.92 11.42
CA ARG A 29 -1.62 -2.50 12.11
C ARG A 29 -2.93 -1.85 11.66
N PHE A 30 -2.98 -0.52 11.67
CA PHE A 30 -4.13 0.24 11.19
C PHE A 30 -4.50 -0.13 9.74
N LEU A 31 -3.50 -0.26 8.88
CA LEU A 31 -3.70 -0.64 7.49
C LEU A 31 -4.25 -2.07 7.35
N GLU A 32 -3.68 -3.03 8.07
CA GLU A 32 -4.11 -4.43 8.09
C GLU A 32 -5.58 -4.55 8.51
N ASP A 33 -5.99 -3.85 9.58
CA ASP A 33 -7.39 -3.85 10.07
C ASP A 33 -8.38 -3.34 9.00
N ILE A 34 -8.02 -2.27 8.28
CA ILE A 34 -8.89 -1.71 7.22
C ILE A 34 -8.91 -2.62 5.99
N VAL A 35 -7.76 -3.15 5.58
CA VAL A 35 -7.66 -4.04 4.42
C VAL A 35 -8.42 -5.33 4.67
N GLU A 36 -8.36 -5.90 5.87
CA GLU A 36 -9.16 -7.08 6.23
C GLU A 36 -10.67 -6.83 6.05
N LEU A 37 -11.16 -5.67 6.50
CA LEU A 37 -12.58 -5.30 6.36
C LEU A 37 -13.02 -5.16 4.89
N LEU A 38 -12.16 -4.60 4.04
CA LEU A 38 -12.49 -4.20 2.66
C LEU A 38 -12.17 -5.29 1.62
N ALA A 39 -10.99 -5.91 1.73
CA ALA A 39 -10.49 -6.88 0.76
C ALA A 39 -11.31 -8.19 0.76
N VAL A 40 -11.99 -8.50 1.87
CA VAL A 40 -12.89 -9.68 1.95
C VAL A 40 -14.14 -9.52 1.09
N ARG A 41 -14.59 -8.29 0.81
CA ARG A 41 -15.87 -8.06 0.13
C ARG A 41 -15.73 -7.94 -1.39
N ASP A 42 -14.91 -7.00 -1.86
CA ASP A 42 -14.86 -6.65 -3.29
C ASP A 42 -13.41 -6.51 -3.80
N GLN A 43 -13.27 -6.14 -5.09
CA GLN A 43 -11.99 -5.66 -5.61
C GLN A 43 -11.54 -4.43 -4.80
N CYS A 44 -10.27 -4.42 -4.42
CA CYS A 44 -9.69 -3.39 -3.57
C CYS A 44 -8.31 -2.98 -4.11
N ILE A 45 -8.12 -1.67 -4.25
CA ILE A 45 -6.83 -1.05 -4.58
C ILE A 45 -6.43 -0.16 -3.40
N VAL A 46 -5.23 -0.37 -2.89
CA VAL A 46 -4.59 0.48 -1.88
C VAL A 46 -3.38 1.14 -2.51
N ILE A 47 -3.37 2.47 -2.52
CA ILE A 47 -2.35 3.28 -3.19
C ILE A 47 -1.93 4.45 -2.32
N GLY A 48 -0.67 4.84 -2.36
CA GLY A 48 -0.23 6.07 -1.71
C GLY A 48 1.25 6.10 -1.39
N ASP A 49 1.65 7.08 -0.60
CA ASP A 49 3.00 7.24 -0.06
C ASP A 49 3.08 6.57 1.31
N PHE A 50 3.76 5.42 1.37
CA PHE A 50 3.89 4.61 2.56
C PHE A 50 5.11 5.00 3.39
N ASN A 51 6.05 5.82 2.86
CA ASN A 51 7.34 6.10 3.50
C ASN A 51 8.09 4.87 4.09
N ILE A 52 7.78 3.65 3.62
CA ILE A 52 8.42 2.38 3.98
C ILE A 52 9.05 1.83 2.69
N ASP A 53 10.39 1.77 2.66
CA ASP A 53 11.12 1.41 1.44
C ASP A 53 11.15 -0.11 1.21
N LEU A 54 10.37 -0.58 0.22
CA LEU A 54 10.30 -1.99 -0.15
C LEU A 54 11.53 -2.53 -0.89
N MET A 55 12.50 -1.68 -1.23
CA MET A 55 13.79 -2.13 -1.75
C MET A 55 14.77 -2.54 -0.65
N THR A 56 14.42 -2.31 0.62
CA THR A 56 15.24 -2.69 1.77
C THR A 56 14.81 -4.02 2.37
N ASP A 57 15.72 -4.69 3.06
CA ASP A 57 15.44 -5.93 3.80
C ASP A 57 14.93 -5.66 5.23
N SER A 58 14.35 -4.48 5.48
CA SER A 58 13.93 -4.03 6.80
C SER A 58 12.76 -4.85 7.35
N TYR A 59 12.64 -4.91 8.68
CA TYR A 59 11.55 -5.60 9.36
C TYR A 59 10.18 -5.11 8.88
N TYR A 60 9.97 -3.79 8.79
CA TYR A 60 8.69 -3.21 8.40
C TYR A 60 8.38 -3.40 6.91
N ALA A 61 9.39 -3.36 6.03
CA ALA A 61 9.18 -3.69 4.62
C ALA A 61 8.70 -5.14 4.44
N LYS A 62 9.33 -6.10 5.14
CA LYS A 62 8.90 -7.51 5.15
C LYS A 62 7.50 -7.66 5.75
N LYS A 63 7.25 -7.04 6.90
CA LYS A 63 5.96 -7.11 7.60
C LYS A 63 4.84 -6.60 6.71
N LEU A 64 4.98 -5.42 6.12
CA LEU A 64 4.01 -4.84 5.20
C LEU A 64 3.77 -5.77 4.00
N LYS A 65 4.84 -6.24 3.36
CA LYS A 65 4.72 -7.12 2.18
C LYS A 65 4.01 -8.44 2.51
N THR A 66 4.38 -9.08 3.62
CA THR A 66 3.79 -10.35 4.05
C THR A 66 2.35 -10.17 4.51
N GLY A 67 2.04 -9.12 5.28
CA GLY A 67 0.68 -8.82 5.74
C GLY A 67 -0.28 -8.58 4.57
N MET A 68 0.10 -7.69 3.64
CA MET A 68 -0.70 -7.43 2.43
C MET A 68 -0.85 -8.68 1.57
N CYS A 69 0.20 -9.48 1.39
CA CYS A 69 0.14 -10.76 0.68
C CYS A 69 -0.84 -11.75 1.36
N GLY A 70 -0.90 -11.77 2.69
CA GLY A 70 -1.84 -12.58 3.47
C GLY A 70 -3.31 -12.25 3.17
N PHE A 71 -3.61 -11.02 2.78
CA PHE A 71 -4.94 -10.60 2.31
C PHE A 71 -5.18 -10.83 0.81
N GLY A 72 -4.29 -11.55 0.12
CA GLY A 72 -4.35 -11.78 -1.33
C GLY A 72 -4.01 -10.53 -2.15
N MET A 73 -3.40 -9.51 -1.54
CA MET A 73 -3.02 -8.28 -2.23
C MET A 73 -1.64 -8.44 -2.87
N LYS A 74 -1.56 -8.18 -4.18
CA LYS A 74 -0.31 -8.10 -4.91
C LYS A 74 0.18 -6.66 -4.96
N GLN A 75 1.46 -6.44 -4.70
CA GLN A 75 2.12 -5.17 -4.98
C GLN A 75 2.47 -5.09 -6.49
N TYR A 76 2.19 -3.94 -7.13
CA TYR A 76 2.43 -3.73 -8.57
C TYR A 76 3.56 -2.74 -8.96
N VAL A 77 4.10 -1.95 -8.03
CA VAL A 77 5.21 -1.03 -8.31
C VAL A 77 6.54 -1.80 -8.30
N ASP A 78 7.22 -1.87 -9.44
CA ASP A 78 8.46 -2.65 -9.62
C ASP A 78 9.72 -1.79 -9.77
N LYS A 79 9.57 -0.46 -9.78
CA LYS A 79 10.66 0.52 -9.93
C LYS A 79 10.67 1.53 -8.79
N PRO A 80 11.82 2.16 -8.49
CA PRO A 80 11.88 3.23 -7.49
C PRO A 80 10.93 4.38 -7.86
N THR A 81 10.20 4.87 -6.87
CA THR A 81 9.21 5.95 -7.03
C THR A 81 9.72 7.29 -6.53
N ARG A 82 10.69 7.29 -5.60
CA ARG A 82 11.44 8.48 -5.21
C ARG A 82 12.92 8.32 -5.55
N VAL A 83 13.39 9.13 -6.48
CA VAL A 83 14.79 9.14 -6.95
C VAL A 83 15.40 10.50 -6.64
N THR A 84 16.50 10.49 -5.89
CA THR A 84 17.33 11.67 -5.63
C THR A 84 18.70 11.50 -6.30
N LYS A 85 19.57 12.50 -6.19
CA LYS A 85 20.96 12.40 -6.68
C LYS A 85 21.72 11.20 -6.08
N ASN A 86 21.44 10.89 -4.82
CA ASN A 86 22.25 9.95 -4.02
C ASN A 86 21.48 8.69 -3.60
N SER A 87 20.17 8.63 -3.82
CA SER A 87 19.33 7.53 -3.37
C SER A 87 18.19 7.23 -4.34
N ARG A 88 17.70 5.99 -4.26
CA ARG A 88 16.49 5.53 -4.94
C ARG A 88 15.72 4.73 -3.90
N THR A 89 14.44 5.04 -3.69
CA THR A 89 13.57 4.37 -2.72
C THR A 89 12.24 4.03 -3.38
N MET A 90 11.63 2.90 -3.02
CA MET A 90 10.28 2.52 -3.46
C MET A 90 9.33 2.65 -2.28
N ILE A 91 8.71 3.84 -2.16
CA ILE A 91 7.88 4.23 -1.01
C ILE A 91 6.45 4.60 -1.41
N ASP A 92 6.25 5.05 -2.65
CA ASP A 92 4.92 5.10 -3.26
C ASP A 92 4.58 3.69 -3.76
N LEU A 93 3.52 3.08 -3.21
CA LEU A 93 3.17 1.69 -3.46
C LEU A 93 1.74 1.56 -3.98
N VAL A 94 1.51 0.49 -4.74
CA VAL A 94 0.19 0.06 -5.19
C VAL A 94 0.01 -1.40 -4.84
N PHE A 95 -0.95 -1.69 -3.97
CA PHE A 95 -1.41 -3.03 -3.67
C PHE A 95 -2.82 -3.22 -4.22
N ALA A 96 -3.09 -4.33 -4.91
CA ALA A 96 -4.44 -4.66 -5.34
C ALA A 96 -4.67 -6.17 -5.30
N ASN A 97 -5.91 -6.56 -5.02
CA ASN A 97 -6.35 -7.95 -5.19
C ASN A 97 -6.90 -8.15 -6.62
N GLN A 98 -6.83 -9.39 -7.11
CA GLN A 98 -7.50 -9.83 -8.33
C GLN A 98 -8.61 -10.79 -7.91
N LYS A 99 -9.76 -10.23 -7.57
CA LYS A 99 -11.00 -10.99 -7.46
C LYS A 99 -11.74 -11.01 -8.79
#